data_AF-A0A1G3B6X0-F1
#
_entry.id   AF-A0A1G3B6X0-F1
#
_cell.length_a   1.000
_cell.length_b   1.000
_cell.length_c   1.000
_cell.angle_alpha   90.00
_cell.angle_beta   90.00
_cell.angle_gamma   90.00
#
_symmetry.space_group_name_H-M   'P 1'
#
loop_
_entity.id
_entity.type
_entity.pdbx_description
1 polymer ?
#
loop_
_entity_poly.entity_id
_entity_poly.type
_entity_poly.pdbx_seq_one_letter_code
_entity_poly.pdbx_strand_id
1 'polypeptide(L)'
;MDIKKRRQNESKFGSWEELPDGGRHYWYEVTSRSGGRARYIKEVDLNEKIVRFYQEIYNEEGKLVEVHNKFPVDTGHQPLRKRK
;
A
#
# COMPACT_ATOMS: atom_id res chain seq x y z
N MET A 1 -15.44 10.78 -11.81
CA MET A 1 -15.21 10.33 -10.41
C MET A 1 -16.15 9.18 -10.09
N ASP A 2 -15.59 8.01 -9.76
CA ASP A 2 -16.37 6.84 -9.33
C ASP A 2 -16.58 6.86 -7.81
N ILE A 3 -17.63 7.55 -7.37
CA ILE A 3 -17.92 7.77 -5.94
C ILE A 3 -18.23 6.44 -5.21
N LYS A 4 -18.81 5.45 -5.91
CA LYS A 4 -19.10 4.15 -5.31
C LYS A 4 -17.82 3.40 -4.99
N LYS A 5 -16.88 3.36 -5.95
CA LYS A 5 -15.59 2.71 -5.78
C LYS A 5 -14.71 3.39 -4.73
N ARG A 6 -14.78 4.72 -4.66
CA ARG A 6 -14.14 5.51 -3.60
C ARG A 6 -14.59 5.06 -2.21
N ARG A 7 -15.91 5.05 -1.95
CA ARG A 7 -16.47 4.64 -0.65
C ARG A 7 -16.09 3.20 -0.28
N GLN A 8 -16.04 2.30 -1.27
CA GLN A 8 -15.57 0.93 -1.06
C GLN A 8 -14.10 0.86 -0.66
N ASN A 9 -13.23 1.65 -1.30
CA ASN A 9 -11.81 1.73 -0.94
C ASN A 9 -11.64 2.32 0.47
N GLU A 10 -12.32 3.43 0.78
CA GLU A 10 -12.29 4.05 2.11
C GLU A 10 -12.73 3.07 3.20
N SER A 11 -13.82 2.34 2.99
CA SER A 11 -14.31 1.34 3.95
C SER A 11 -13.39 0.13 4.08
N LYS A 12 -12.71 -0.28 3.00
CA LYS A 12 -11.84 -1.47 3.01
C LYS A 12 -10.49 -1.21 3.66
N PHE A 13 -9.89 -0.06 3.35
CA PHE A 13 -8.54 0.28 3.81
C PHE A 13 -8.57 1.05 5.13
N GLY A 14 -9.62 1.84 5.40
CA GLY A 14 -9.79 2.56 6.66
C GLY A 14 -8.85 3.76 6.85
N SER A 15 -7.66 3.75 6.23
CA SER A 15 -6.75 4.89 6.17
C SER A 15 -6.50 5.30 4.72
N TRP A 16 -6.53 6.61 4.48
CA TRP A 16 -6.28 7.19 3.18
C TRP A 16 -5.90 8.66 3.25
N GLU A 17 -5.24 9.15 2.21
CA GLU A 17 -4.94 10.56 1.99
C GLU A 17 -5.19 10.94 0.52
N GLU A 18 -5.44 12.22 0.27
CA GLU A 18 -5.53 12.76 -1.09
C GLU A 18 -4.14 13.15 -1.59
N LEU A 19 -3.83 12.74 -2.81
CA LEU A 19 -2.57 13.07 -3.47
C LEU A 19 -2.69 14.41 -4.21
N PRO A 20 -1.58 15.14 -4.44
CA PRO A 20 -1.61 16.45 -5.13
C PRO A 20 -2.14 16.40 -6.57
N ASP A 21 -2.09 15.24 -7.21
CA ASP A 21 -2.66 14.98 -8.54
C ASP A 21 -4.18 14.71 -8.49
N GLY A 22 -4.79 14.78 -7.30
CA GLY A 22 -6.18 14.46 -7.00
C GLY A 22 -6.50 12.96 -6.99
N GLY A 23 -5.46 12.13 -7.08
CA GLY A 23 -5.52 10.73 -6.73
C GLY A 23 -5.69 10.51 -5.23
N ARG A 24 -5.69 9.23 -4.84
CA ARG A 24 -5.76 8.84 -3.43
C ARG A 24 -4.81 7.71 -3.12
N HIS A 25 -4.23 7.79 -1.94
CA HIS A 25 -3.35 6.79 -1.40
C HIS A 25 -4.07 6.15 -0.21
N TYR A 26 -4.42 4.88 -0.36
CA TYR A 26 -5.10 4.07 0.65
C TYR A 26 -4.12 3.09 1.27
N TRP A 27 -4.21 2.88 2.58
CA TRP A 27 -3.42 1.84 3.23
C TRP A 27 -4.16 1.21 4.42
N TYR A 28 -3.76 -0.02 4.74
CA TYR A 28 -4.07 -0.63 6.04
C TYR A 28 -2.86 -1.42 6.53
N GLU A 29 -2.77 -1.58 7.84
CA GLU A 29 -1.70 -2.33 8.48
C GLU A 29 -2.22 -3.66 9.03
N VAL A 30 -1.40 -4.69 8.91
CA VAL A 30 -1.63 -6.01 9.47
C VAL A 30 -0.43 -6.35 10.33
N THR A 31 -0.65 -6.50 11.63
CA THR A 31 0.36 -6.99 12.56
C THR A 31 0.26 -8.51 12.67
N SER A 32 1.39 -9.19 12.51
CA SER A 32 1.50 -10.64 12.72
C SER A 32 1.67 -10.94 14.21
N ARG A 33 1.27 -12.14 14.64
CA ARG A 33 1.44 -12.60 16.05
C ARG A 33 2.92 -12.65 16.46
N SER A 34 3.83 -12.77 15.50
CA SER A 34 5.28 -12.78 15.68
C SER A 34 5.90 -11.38 15.65
N GLY A 35 5.12 -10.29 15.78
CA GLY A 35 5.65 -8.93 15.90
C GLY A 35 6.03 -8.23 14.59
N GLY A 36 6.09 -8.95 13.46
CA GLY A 36 6.23 -8.34 12.13
C GLY A 36 4.98 -7.54 11.74
N ARG A 37 5.16 -6.47 10.95
CA ARG A 37 4.06 -5.63 10.46
C ARG A 37 4.09 -5.59 8.95
N ALA A 38 2.94 -5.79 8.31
CA ALA A 38 2.78 -5.57 6.89
C ALA A 38 1.85 -4.39 6.66
N ARG A 39 2.19 -3.48 5.76
CA ARG A 39 1.30 -2.42 5.29
C ARG A 39 0.93 -2.73 3.85
N TYR A 40 -0.35 -2.72 3.54
CA TYR A 40 -0.85 -2.84 2.18
C TYR A 40 -1.18 -1.45 1.68
N ILE A 41 -0.65 -1.10 0.51
CA ILE A 41 -0.77 0.23 -0.07
C ILE A 41 -1.43 0.12 -1.44
N LYS A 42 -2.43 0.98 -1.67
CA LYS A 42 -3.12 1.15 -2.95
C LYS A 42 -3.18 2.62 -3.32
N GLU A 43 -2.54 2.98 -4.43
CA GLU A 43 -2.65 4.29 -5.05
C GLU A 43 -3.64 4.24 -6.21
N VAL A 44 -4.50 5.25 -6.30
CA VAL A 44 -5.44 5.43 -7.40
C VAL A 44 -5.37 6.85 -7.95
N ASP A 45 -5.76 7.04 -9.21
CA ASP A 45 -5.91 8.36 -9.82
C ASP A 45 -7.25 9.03 -9.44
N LEU A 46 -7.47 10.24 -9.97
CA LEU A 46 -8.72 11.02 -9.88
C LEU A 46 -10.00 10.23 -10.25
N ASN A 47 -9.86 9.16 -11.03
CA ASN A 47 -10.94 8.33 -11.54
C ASN A 47 -11.03 6.98 -10.81
N GLU A 48 -10.36 6.82 -9.66
CA GLU A 48 -10.29 5.56 -8.91
C GLU A 48 -9.72 4.38 -9.75
N LYS A 49 -8.88 4.69 -10.74
CA LYS A 49 -8.08 3.68 -11.45
C LYS A 49 -6.82 3.41 -10.65
N ILE A 50 -6.50 2.13 -10.47
CA ILE A 50 -5.32 1.72 -9.72
C ILE A 50 -4.08 2.15 -10.50
N VAL A 51 -3.22 2.94 -9.85
CA VAL A 51 -1.93 3.38 -10.39
C VAL A 51 -0.84 2.48 -9.84
N ARG A 52 -0.89 2.18 -8.54
CA ARG A 52 0.03 1.26 -7.86
C ARG A 52 -0.67 0.43 -6.80
N PHE A 53 -0.19 -0.79 -6.64
CA PHE A 53 -0.56 -1.63 -5.51
C PHE A 53 0.67 -2.40 -5.04
N TYR A 54 1.06 -2.18 -3.79
CA TYR A 54 2.25 -2.79 -3.22
C TYR A 54 2.06 -3.08 -1.74
N GLN A 55 2.90 -3.97 -1.23
CA GLN A 55 2.92 -4.36 0.17
C GLN A 55 4.30 -4.08 0.73
N GLU A 56 4.34 -3.40 1.86
CA GLU A 56 5.53 -3.13 2.64
C GLU A 56 5.58 -4.09 3.82
N ILE A 57 6.71 -4.78 4.00
CA ILE A 57 6.94 -5.66 5.14
C ILE A 57 7.98 -5.01 6.04
N TYR A 58 7.59 -4.83 7.30
CA TYR A 58 8.39 -4.27 8.36
C TYR A 58 8.77 -5.35 9.36
N ASN A 59 10.01 -5.31 9.84
CA ASN A 59 10.45 -6.14 10.94
C ASN A 59 9.88 -5.65 12.29
N GLU A 60 10.20 -6.36 13.37
CA GLU A 60 9.78 -6.03 14.74
C GLU A 60 10.27 -4.66 15.22
N GLU A 61 11.40 -4.18 14.70
CA GLU A 61 11.94 -2.84 14.98
C GLU A 61 11.22 -1.72 14.19
N GLY A 62 10.22 -2.05 13.37
CA GLY A 62 9.53 -1.11 12.49
C GLY A 62 10.34 -0.65 11.29
N LYS A 63 11.41 -1.37 10.91
CA LYS A 63 12.20 -1.10 9.71
C LYS A 63 11.62 -1.85 8.53
N LEU A 64 11.45 -1.14 7.41
CA LEU A 64 11.04 -1.73 6.14
C LEU A 64 12.14 -2.68 5.65
N VAL A 65 11.81 -3.96 5.50
CA VAL A 65 12.74 -5.01 5.07
C VAL A 65 12.45 -5.50 3.66
N GLU A 66 11.22 -5.37 3.20
CA GLU A 66 10.80 -5.90 1.90
C GLU A 66 9.63 -5.09 1.33
N VAL A 67 9.63 -4.94 0.01
CA VAL A 67 8.49 -4.39 -0.73
C VAL A 67 8.08 -5.38 -1.82
N HIS A 68 6.80 -5.74 -1.85
CA HIS A 68 6.21 -6.52 -2.93
C HIS A 68 5.33 -5.63 -3.79
N ASN A 69 5.80 -5.23 -4.97
CA ASN A 69 4.98 -4.55 -5.95
C ASN A 69 4.12 -5.57 -6.68
N LYS A 70 2.79 -5.41 -6.62
CA LYS A 70 1.81 -6.30 -7.27
C LYS A 70 1.21 -5.67 -8.52
N PHE A 71 1.16 -4.34 -8.60
CA PHE A 71 0.63 -3.58 -9.75
C PHE A 71 1.42 -2.27 -9.94
N PRO A 72 1.68 -1.80 -11.17
CA PRO A 72 1.20 -2.30 -12.47
C PRO A 72 1.93 -3.55 -12.99
N VAL A 73 3.14 -3.79 -12.50
CA VAL A 73 3.94 -4.97 -12.82
C VAL A 73 4.22 -5.68 -11.50
N ASP A 74 3.88 -6.98 -11.44
CA ASP A 74 4.26 -7.79 -10.29
C ASP A 74 5.77 -8.07 -10.36
N THR A 75 6.54 -7.37 -9.52
CA THR A 75 8.00 -7.52 -9.48
C THR A 75 8.43 -8.60 -8.48
N GLY A 76 7.47 -9.28 -7.85
CA GLY A 76 7.73 -10.17 -6.72
C GLY A 76 8.24 -9.43 -5.48
N HIS A 77 8.70 -10.21 -4.52
CA HIS A 77 9.28 -9.74 -3.28
C HIS A 77 10.67 -9.16 -3.54
N GLN A 78 10.82 -7.85 -3.37
CA GLN A 78 12.12 -7.19 -3.45
C GLN A 78 12.63 -6.90 -2.04
N PRO A 79 13.63 -7.66 -1.54
CA PRO A 79 14.25 -7.33 -0.27
C PRO A 79 14.94 -5.97 -0.41
N LEU A 80 14.66 -5.07 0.54
CA LEU A 80 15.44 -3.85 0.70
C LEU A 80 16.78 -4.23 1.32
N ARG A 81 17.67 -4.80 0.49
CA ARG A 81 19.06 -4.98 0.85
C ARG A 81 19.62 -3.61 1.18
N LYS A 82 19.93 -3.38 2.46
CA LYS A 82 20.71 -2.24 2.93
C LYS A 82 21.88 -2.04 1.96
N ARG A 83 21.92 -0.91 1.25
CA ARG A 83 23.19 -0.45 0.69
C ARG A 83 24.12 -0.27 1.89
N LYS A 84 25.17 -1.09 1.90
CA LYS A 84 26.20 -1.13 2.93
C LYS A 84 27.10 0.09 2.78
#